data_AF-A0A1M5NRN4-F1
#
_entry.id   AF-A0A1M5NRN4-F1
#
_cell.length_a   1.000
_cell.length_b   1.000
_cell.length_c   1.000
_cell.angle_alpha   90.00
_cell.angle_beta   90.00
_cell.angle_gamma   90.00
#
_symmetry.space_group_name_H-M   'P 1'
#
loop_
_entity.id
_entity.type
_entity.pdbx_description
1 polymer ?
#
loop_
_entity_poly.entity_id
_entity_poly.type
_entity_poly.pdbx_seq_one_letter_code
_entity_poly.pdbx_strand_id
1 'polypeptide(L)'
;MNIEEALEKVLDELSDDSSPKPVVSFEKGIPTLKAGYFRPLSPMLKSRFEKLGGWEESTHGDWLDPAEMECFWESQIVDERLNEIVQQVKAAADHWQNDAGSLFSLHRISVFAASRYTYERIYLVWFDETEEPELWVYDVNGEARYKDLLSYLESYIKDDLSAFLNKWKLGEME
;
A
#
# COMPACT_ATOMS: atom_id res chain seq x y z
N MET A 1 11.79 -0.13 -16.67
CA MET A 1 10.41 -0.38 -17.17
C MET A 1 9.61 0.88 -16.94
N ASN A 2 8.53 1.15 -17.67
CA ASN A 2 7.59 2.22 -17.28
C ASN A 2 6.44 1.66 -16.43
N ILE A 3 5.62 2.53 -15.82
CA ILE A 3 4.55 2.09 -14.91
C ILE A 3 3.50 1.24 -15.61
N GLU A 4 3.12 1.58 -16.85
CA GLU A 4 2.11 0.83 -17.61
C GLU A 4 2.62 -0.58 -17.95
N GLU A 5 3.86 -0.68 -18.43
CA GLU A 5 4.52 -1.96 -18.72
C GLU A 5 4.66 -2.84 -17.47
N ALA A 6 4.95 -2.23 -16.32
CA ALA A 6 5.08 -2.96 -15.05
C ALA A 6 3.73 -3.53 -14.61
N LEU A 7 2.67 -2.71 -14.64
CA LEU A 7 1.32 -3.14 -14.29
C LEU A 7 0.78 -4.21 -15.25
N GLU A 8 1.13 -4.15 -16.53
CA GLU A 8 0.77 -5.18 -17.52
C GLU A 8 1.41 -6.53 -17.19
N LYS A 9 2.68 -6.55 -16.79
CA LYS A 9 3.33 -7.79 -16.36
C LYS A 9 2.73 -8.37 -15.08
N VAL A 10 2.38 -7.51 -14.14
CA VAL A 10 1.68 -7.95 -12.91
C VAL A 10 0.32 -8.55 -13.24
N LEU A 11 -0.40 -7.99 -14.22
CA LEU A 11 -1.65 -8.57 -14.72
C LEU A 11 -1.44 -9.94 -15.39
N ASP A 12 -0.36 -10.11 -16.16
CA ASP A 12 -0.03 -11.39 -16.80
C ASP A 12 0.35 -12.49 -15.78
N GLU A 13 0.76 -12.13 -14.57
CA GLU A 13 1.07 -13.04 -13.46
C GLU A 13 -0.16 -13.47 -12.66
N LEU A 14 -1.34 -12.87 -12.91
CA LEU A 14 -2.59 -13.30 -12.27
C LEU A 14 -2.89 -14.75 -12.63
N SER A 15 -3.23 -15.56 -11.62
CA SER A 15 -3.82 -16.87 -11.86
C SER A 15 -5.19 -16.72 -12.52
N ASP A 16 -5.64 -17.74 -13.26
CA ASP A 16 -6.95 -17.73 -13.96
C ASP A 16 -8.15 -17.45 -13.02
N ASP A 17 -7.98 -17.71 -11.72
CA ASP A 17 -9.01 -17.50 -10.68
C ASP A 17 -8.92 -16.12 -9.99
N SER A 18 -7.91 -15.30 -10.31
CA SER A 18 -7.70 -13.97 -9.75
C SER A 18 -7.98 -12.90 -10.79
N SER A 19 -8.84 -11.93 -10.46
CA SER A 19 -9.12 -10.82 -11.36
C SER A 19 -9.15 -9.48 -10.60
N PRO A 20 -8.68 -8.39 -11.22
CA PRO A 20 -8.78 -7.07 -10.62
C PRO A 20 -10.25 -6.68 -10.45
N LYS A 21 -10.54 -5.97 -9.37
CA LYS A 21 -11.83 -5.35 -9.13
C LYS A 21 -12.13 -4.28 -10.18
N PRO A 22 -13.42 -4.03 -10.48
CA PRO A 22 -13.82 -2.89 -11.29
C PRO A 22 -13.27 -1.58 -10.75
N VAL A 23 -12.92 -0.67 -11.65
CA VAL A 23 -12.46 0.66 -11.28
C VAL A 23 -13.57 1.43 -10.56
N VAL A 24 -13.22 2.02 -9.41
CA VAL A 24 -14.10 2.91 -8.64
C VAL A 24 -13.61 4.36 -8.77
N SER A 25 -14.44 5.32 -8.36
CA SER A 25 -14.08 6.73 -8.44
C SER A 25 -12.96 7.10 -7.46
N PHE A 26 -11.99 7.87 -7.95
CA PHE A 26 -10.85 8.41 -7.19
C PHE A 26 -10.71 9.93 -7.35
N GLU A 27 -11.80 10.62 -7.71
CA GLU A 27 -11.80 12.08 -7.95
C GLU A 27 -11.38 12.89 -6.72
N LYS A 28 -11.64 12.37 -5.51
CA LYS A 28 -11.23 13.00 -4.25
C LYS A 28 -9.73 12.88 -3.97
N GLY A 29 -9.01 12.02 -4.70
CA GLY A 29 -7.64 11.62 -4.43
C GLY A 29 -7.56 10.35 -3.59
N ILE A 30 -6.41 10.15 -2.93
CA ILE A 30 -6.08 8.95 -2.18
C ILE A 30 -6.38 9.15 -0.69
N PRO A 31 -7.28 8.36 -0.08
CA PRO A 31 -7.56 8.45 1.35
C PRO A 31 -6.30 8.22 2.18
N THR A 32 -6.10 9.06 3.20
CA THR A 32 -5.07 8.84 4.22
C THR A 32 -5.67 8.19 5.46
N LEU A 33 -4.87 7.80 6.45
CA LEU A 33 -5.38 7.30 7.73
C LEU A 33 -6.07 8.40 8.57
N LYS A 34 -5.93 9.68 8.20
CA LYS A 34 -6.70 10.77 8.80
C LYS A 34 -8.05 10.93 8.08
N ALA A 35 -9.13 10.72 8.82
CA ALA A 35 -10.50 10.85 8.30
C ALA A 35 -10.74 12.18 7.56
N GLY A 36 -11.31 12.07 6.35
CA GLY A 36 -11.63 13.22 5.50
C GLY A 36 -10.41 13.90 4.86
N TYR A 37 -9.21 13.34 5.02
CA TYR A 37 -7.99 13.88 4.42
C TYR A 37 -7.53 12.99 3.27
N PHE A 38 -7.44 13.59 2.09
CA PHE A 38 -7.02 12.95 0.86
C PHE A 38 -5.70 13.55 0.37
N ARG A 39 -4.88 12.71 -0.25
CA ARG A 39 -3.67 13.14 -0.96
C ARG A 39 -3.96 13.20 -2.47
N PRO A 40 -3.33 14.13 -3.20
CA PRO A 40 -3.46 14.18 -4.65
C PRO A 40 -3.09 12.83 -5.27
N LEU A 41 -3.82 12.46 -6.32
CA LEU A 41 -3.52 11.27 -7.10
C LEU A 41 -2.22 11.51 -7.89
N SER A 42 -1.17 10.73 -7.59
CA SER A 42 0.07 10.77 -8.35
C SER A 42 -0.08 10.05 -9.70
N PRO A 43 0.76 10.36 -10.71
CA PRO A 43 0.72 9.69 -12.00
C PRO A 43 0.78 8.16 -11.92
N MET A 44 1.66 7.57 -11.10
CA MET A 44 1.76 6.11 -11.00
C MET A 44 0.54 5.49 -10.32
N LEU A 45 0.01 6.14 -9.29
CA LEU A 45 -1.21 5.66 -8.63
C LEU A 45 -2.41 5.78 -9.55
N LYS A 46 -2.49 6.82 -10.37
CA LYS A 46 -3.54 6.92 -11.39
C LYS A 46 -3.51 5.71 -12.32
N SER A 47 -2.36 5.39 -12.91
CA SER A 47 -2.20 4.20 -13.76
C SER A 47 -2.59 2.92 -13.03
N ARG A 48 -2.19 2.79 -11.74
CA ARG A 48 -2.58 1.66 -10.90
C ARG A 48 -4.08 1.54 -10.79
N PHE A 49 -4.79 2.57 -10.34
CA PHE A 49 -6.24 2.48 -10.09
C PHE A 49 -7.05 2.35 -11.39
N GLU A 50 -6.56 2.90 -12.51
CA GLU A 50 -7.20 2.76 -13.83
C GLU A 50 -7.06 1.33 -14.40
N LYS A 51 -5.94 0.65 -14.16
CA LYS A 51 -5.72 -0.74 -14.60
C LYS A 51 -6.23 -1.77 -13.60
N LEU A 52 -6.01 -1.53 -12.32
CA LEU A 52 -6.24 -2.42 -11.19
C LEU A 52 -7.05 -1.64 -10.14
N GLY A 53 -8.38 -1.60 -10.29
CA GLY A 53 -9.26 -0.89 -9.37
C GLY A 53 -8.94 -1.26 -7.92
N GLY A 54 -8.95 -2.56 -7.64
CA GLY A 54 -8.37 -3.21 -6.46
C GLY A 54 -8.02 -4.66 -6.82
N TRP A 55 -7.38 -5.40 -5.92
CA TRP A 55 -7.00 -6.79 -6.19
C TRP A 55 -6.93 -7.59 -4.88
N GLU A 56 -7.81 -8.57 -4.73
CA GLU A 56 -7.86 -9.45 -3.55
C GLU A 56 -6.87 -10.61 -3.65
N GLU A 57 -6.39 -11.06 -2.49
CA GLU A 57 -5.50 -12.22 -2.35
C GLU A 57 -4.20 -12.10 -3.15
N SER A 58 -3.73 -10.86 -3.34
CA SER A 58 -2.44 -10.58 -3.95
C SER A 58 -1.29 -10.77 -2.94
N THR A 59 -0.06 -10.75 -3.43
CA THR A 59 1.13 -10.75 -2.56
C THR A 59 1.13 -9.52 -1.65
N HIS A 60 1.43 -9.74 -0.37
CA HIS A 60 1.32 -8.76 0.73
C HIS A 60 -0.11 -8.31 1.05
N GLY A 61 -1.12 -9.08 0.60
CA GLY A 61 -2.52 -8.90 0.92
C GLY A 61 -3.32 -8.19 -0.17
N ASP A 62 -4.52 -7.75 0.18
CA ASP A 62 -5.44 -7.14 -0.76
C ASP A 62 -4.92 -5.74 -1.14
N TRP A 63 -4.74 -5.48 -2.43
CA TRP A 63 -4.52 -4.13 -2.94
C TRP A 63 -5.85 -3.39 -2.94
N LEU A 64 -5.98 -2.45 -2.01
CA LEU A 64 -7.26 -1.80 -1.72
C LEU A 64 -7.61 -0.77 -2.79
N ASP A 65 -8.87 -0.74 -3.20
CA ASP A 65 -9.35 0.40 -3.99
C ASP A 65 -9.58 1.64 -3.09
N PRO A 66 -9.71 2.86 -3.66
CA PRO A 66 -9.88 4.07 -2.87
C PRO A 66 -11.13 4.09 -2.00
N ALA A 67 -12.20 3.40 -2.38
CA ALA A 67 -13.39 3.30 -1.51
C ALA A 67 -13.10 2.40 -0.30
N GLU A 68 -12.40 1.29 -0.50
CA GLU A 68 -11.96 0.40 0.58
C GLU A 68 -10.96 1.09 1.52
N MET A 69 -10.08 1.96 0.98
CA MET A 69 -9.17 2.76 1.79
C MET A 69 -9.91 3.74 2.72
N GLU A 70 -11.10 4.24 2.35
CA GLU A 70 -11.93 5.08 3.22
C GLU A 70 -12.50 4.29 4.43
N CYS A 71 -12.60 2.95 4.36
CA CYS A 71 -13.11 2.13 5.48
C CYS A 71 -12.28 2.26 6.76
N PHE A 72 -11.02 2.70 6.67
CA PHE A 72 -10.18 3.00 7.83
C PHE A 72 -10.75 4.10 8.73
N TRP A 73 -11.66 4.93 8.20
CA TRP A 73 -12.32 6.02 8.92
C TRP A 73 -13.59 5.58 9.65
N GLU A 74 -14.11 4.41 9.32
CA GLU A 74 -15.38 3.94 9.84
C GLU A 74 -15.21 3.38 11.26
N SER A 75 -16.22 3.63 12.09
CA SER A 75 -16.31 3.03 13.43
C SER A 75 -16.83 1.59 13.39
N GLN A 76 -17.54 1.23 12.33
CA GLN A 76 -18.13 -0.09 12.13
C GLN A 76 -18.10 -0.42 10.64
N ILE A 77 -17.39 -1.49 10.27
CA ILE A 77 -17.26 -1.97 8.90
C ILE A 77 -18.08 -3.25 8.78
N VAL A 78 -19.02 -3.28 7.84
CA VAL A 78 -19.93 -4.43 7.63
C VAL A 78 -19.25 -5.57 6.89
N ASP A 79 -18.37 -5.23 5.94
CA ASP A 79 -17.55 -6.20 5.22
C ASP A 79 -16.53 -6.82 6.18
N GLU A 80 -16.67 -8.13 6.44
CA GLU A 80 -15.83 -8.87 7.37
C GLU A 80 -14.35 -8.86 6.95
N ARG A 81 -14.06 -9.01 5.65
CA ARG A 81 -12.70 -8.99 5.10
C ARG A 81 -12.05 -7.63 5.33
N LEU A 82 -12.75 -6.53 5.02
CA LEU A 82 -12.23 -5.19 5.26
C LEU A 82 -12.10 -4.87 6.75
N ASN A 83 -13.04 -5.34 7.57
CA ASN A 83 -12.96 -5.18 9.02
C ASN A 83 -11.71 -5.88 9.60
N GLU A 84 -11.42 -7.11 9.17
CA GLU A 84 -10.21 -7.84 9.56
C GLU A 84 -8.94 -7.12 9.10
N ILE A 85 -8.87 -6.67 7.84
CA ILE A 85 -7.75 -5.87 7.33
C ILE A 85 -7.51 -4.62 8.20
N VAL A 86 -8.56 -3.86 8.48
CA VAL A 86 -8.45 -2.63 9.29
C VAL A 86 -7.99 -2.95 10.71
N GLN A 87 -8.47 -4.04 11.31
CA GLN A 87 -8.03 -4.47 12.64
C GLN A 87 -6.55 -4.86 12.65
N GLN A 88 -6.08 -5.61 11.65
CA GLN A 88 -4.67 -6.03 11.54
C GLN A 88 -3.73 -4.83 11.39
N VAL A 89 -4.08 -3.88 10.52
CA VAL A 89 -3.25 -2.68 10.29
C VAL A 89 -3.21 -1.80 11.55
N LYS A 90 -4.35 -1.61 12.24
CA LYS A 90 -4.39 -0.87 13.51
C LYS A 90 -3.55 -1.55 14.59
N ALA A 91 -3.69 -2.86 14.75
CA ALA A 91 -2.90 -3.63 15.71
C ALA A 91 -1.40 -3.53 15.43
N ALA A 92 -1.00 -3.58 14.16
CA ALA A 92 0.40 -3.42 13.75
C ALA A 92 0.94 -2.03 14.12
N ALA A 93 0.20 -0.96 13.82
CA ALA A 93 0.58 0.41 14.14
C ALA A 93 0.59 0.69 15.66
N ASP A 94 -0.23 0.00 16.46
CA ASP A 94 -0.25 0.18 17.92
C ASP A 94 0.91 -0.57 18.62
N HIS A 95 1.41 -1.65 18.03
CA HIS A 95 2.35 -2.57 18.70
C HIS A 95 3.78 -2.55 18.14
N TRP A 96 4.00 -2.09 16.91
CA TRP A 96 5.35 -1.99 16.34
C TRP A 96 5.81 -0.54 16.21
N GLN A 97 6.70 -0.10 17.10
CA GLN A 97 7.19 1.29 17.14
C GLN A 97 7.83 1.79 15.84
N ASN A 98 8.35 0.89 15.02
CA ASN A 98 8.96 1.24 13.72
C ASN A 98 7.98 1.09 12.55
N ASP A 99 6.71 0.80 12.81
CA ASP A 99 5.69 0.79 11.77
C ASP A 99 5.47 2.21 11.23
N ALA A 100 5.34 2.35 9.92
CA ALA A 100 5.05 3.65 9.31
C ALA A 100 3.81 4.30 9.95
N GLY A 101 2.76 3.51 10.22
CA GLY A 101 1.54 3.94 10.91
C GLY A 101 1.76 4.54 12.30
N SER A 102 2.83 4.13 12.99
CA SER A 102 3.26 4.71 14.27
C SER A 102 4.20 5.90 14.11
N LEU A 103 5.00 5.92 13.03
CA LEU A 103 6.09 6.89 12.82
C LEU A 103 5.61 8.21 12.23
N PHE A 104 4.68 8.19 11.27
CA PHE A 104 4.24 9.40 10.58
C PHE A 104 2.84 9.86 11.02
N SER A 105 2.57 11.14 10.82
CA SER A 105 1.23 11.67 11.04
C SER A 105 0.23 11.01 10.10
N LEU A 106 -0.98 10.72 10.59
CA LEU A 106 -2.00 9.97 9.84
C LEU A 106 -2.40 10.61 8.50
N HIS A 107 -2.19 11.92 8.32
CA HIS A 107 -2.45 12.62 7.06
C HIS A 107 -1.33 12.45 6.00
N ARG A 108 -0.24 11.76 6.35
CA ARG A 108 0.89 11.43 5.47
C ARG A 108 0.94 9.95 5.12
N ILE A 109 -0.03 9.15 5.55
CA ILE A 109 -0.01 7.71 5.35
C ILE A 109 -1.32 7.27 4.74
N SER A 110 -1.24 6.42 3.72
CA SER A 110 -2.38 5.69 3.17
C SER A 110 -2.08 4.19 3.18
N VAL A 111 -3.08 3.33 3.33
CA VAL A 111 -2.90 1.87 3.25
C VAL A 111 -3.13 1.43 1.81
N PHE A 112 -2.06 1.02 1.14
CA PHE A 112 -2.14 0.57 -0.26
C PHE A 112 -2.60 -0.89 -0.36
N ALA A 113 -2.01 -1.74 0.48
CA ALA A 113 -2.34 -3.15 0.54
C ALA A 113 -2.23 -3.68 1.97
N ALA A 114 -3.03 -4.68 2.32
CA ALA A 114 -2.93 -5.33 3.62
C ALA A 114 -3.60 -6.71 3.62
N SER A 115 -3.05 -7.61 4.42
CA SER A 115 -3.59 -8.95 4.63
C SER A 115 -4.58 -8.97 5.80
N ARG A 116 -5.68 -9.73 5.64
CA ARG A 116 -6.57 -10.08 6.76
C ARG A 116 -5.97 -11.18 7.67
N TYR A 117 -5.11 -12.02 7.11
CA TYR A 117 -4.62 -13.23 7.77
C TYR A 117 -3.27 -13.08 8.45
N THR A 118 -2.45 -12.18 7.92
CA THR A 118 -1.08 -11.95 8.34
C THR A 118 -0.89 -10.47 8.64
N TYR A 119 0.28 -10.11 9.15
CA TYR A 119 0.63 -8.71 9.37
C TYR A 119 1.21 -8.04 8.12
N GLU A 120 1.14 -8.67 6.95
CA GLU A 120 1.67 -8.10 5.73
C GLU A 120 0.84 -6.88 5.32
N ARG A 121 1.54 -5.80 4.96
CA ARG A 121 0.91 -4.53 4.57
C ARG A 121 1.88 -3.66 3.79
N ILE A 122 1.32 -2.78 2.99
CA ILE A 122 2.03 -1.75 2.24
C ILE A 122 1.38 -0.41 2.56
N TYR A 123 2.19 0.54 3.03
CA TYR A 123 1.77 1.93 3.15
C TYR A 123 2.30 2.78 2.01
N LEU A 124 1.51 3.77 1.61
CA LEU A 124 2.00 4.94 0.86
C LEU A 124 2.39 6.00 1.88
N VAL A 125 3.65 6.42 1.86
CA VAL A 125 4.19 7.46 2.74
C VAL A 125 4.45 8.73 1.92
N TRP A 126 3.73 9.79 2.27
CA TRP A 126 3.71 11.04 1.52
C TRP A 126 4.67 12.06 2.12
N PHE A 127 5.79 12.27 1.44
CA PHE A 127 6.74 13.34 1.75
C PHE A 127 6.33 14.66 1.09
N ASP A 128 6.88 15.77 1.60
CA ASP A 128 6.65 17.07 0.99
C ASP A 128 7.54 17.21 -0.25
N GLU A 129 7.07 17.98 -1.24
CA GLU A 129 7.80 18.25 -2.49
C GLU A 129 8.09 17.01 -3.38
N THR A 130 7.50 15.86 -3.08
CA THR A 130 7.49 14.68 -3.95
C THR A 130 6.13 14.50 -4.61
N GLU A 131 6.13 14.11 -5.88
CA GLU A 131 4.89 13.79 -6.61
C GLU A 131 4.39 12.39 -6.26
N GLU A 132 5.32 11.42 -6.24
CA GLU A 132 5.04 10.04 -5.88
C GLU A 132 5.25 9.81 -4.38
N PRO A 133 4.41 8.98 -3.72
CA PRO A 133 4.69 8.51 -2.38
C PRO A 133 5.73 7.38 -2.39
N GLU A 134 6.45 7.25 -1.29
CA GLU A 134 7.24 6.04 -1.05
C GLU A 134 6.32 4.89 -0.66
N LEU A 135 6.71 3.66 -1.02
CA LEU A 135 6.04 2.45 -0.57
C LEU A 135 6.85 1.81 0.55
N TRP A 136 6.23 1.67 1.71
CA TRP A 136 6.80 0.97 2.86
C TRP A 136 6.10 -0.37 2.99
N VAL A 137 6.83 -1.44 2.67
CA VAL A 137 6.33 -2.82 2.60
C VAL A 137 6.78 -3.56 3.83
N TYR A 138 5.83 -4.22 4.50
CA TYR A 138 6.07 -5.07 5.65
C TYR A 138 5.64 -6.48 5.31
N ASP A 139 6.56 -7.43 5.44
CA ASP A 139 6.30 -8.85 5.22
C ASP A 139 7.10 -9.74 6.20
N VAL A 140 7.14 -11.04 5.94
CA VAL A 140 7.94 -12.00 6.72
C VAL A 140 9.45 -11.75 6.69
N ASN A 141 9.96 -11.07 5.66
CA ASN A 141 11.37 -10.70 5.49
C ASN A 141 11.72 -9.41 6.25
N GLY A 142 10.72 -8.62 6.65
CA GLY A 142 10.85 -7.45 7.51
C GLY A 142 10.26 -6.21 6.85
N GLU A 143 11.03 -5.12 6.84
CA GLU A 143 10.65 -3.85 6.22
C GLU A 143 11.48 -3.63 4.96
N ALA A 144 10.81 -3.32 3.86
CA ALA A 144 11.41 -2.81 2.63
C ALA A 144 10.82 -1.44 2.29
N ARG A 145 11.65 -0.57 1.73
CA ARG A 145 11.23 0.77 1.30
C ARG A 145 11.54 0.97 -0.17
N TYR A 146 10.57 1.46 -0.92
CA TYR A 146 10.69 1.75 -2.33
C TYR A 146 10.37 3.22 -2.56
N LYS A 147 11.18 3.87 -3.39
CA LYS A 147 11.05 5.31 -3.67
C LYS A 147 9.71 5.69 -4.33
N ASP A 148 9.10 4.76 -5.06
CA ASP A 148 7.88 4.94 -5.85
C ASP A 148 7.28 3.57 -6.20
N LEU A 149 6.05 3.57 -6.74
CA LEU A 149 5.33 2.35 -7.10
C LEU A 149 6.08 1.54 -8.17
N LEU A 150 6.67 2.20 -9.16
CA LEU A 150 7.43 1.52 -10.22
C LEU A 150 8.58 0.70 -9.62
N SER A 151 9.31 1.24 -8.65
CA SER A 151 10.43 0.54 -8.01
C SER A 151 9.97 -0.70 -7.25
N TYR A 152 8.83 -0.60 -6.56
CA TYR A 152 8.21 -1.75 -5.91
C TYR A 152 7.82 -2.82 -6.93
N LEU A 153 7.13 -2.45 -8.01
CA LEU A 153 6.72 -3.40 -9.05
C LEU A 153 7.91 -4.04 -9.77
N GLU A 154 8.99 -3.29 -10.01
CA GLU A 154 10.22 -3.84 -10.59
C GLU A 154 10.87 -4.89 -9.70
N SER A 155 10.84 -4.71 -8.37
CA SER A 155 11.31 -5.72 -7.42
C SER A 155 10.34 -6.89 -7.30
N TYR A 156 9.04 -6.62 -7.29
CA TYR A 156 7.97 -7.62 -7.27
C TYR A 156 8.10 -8.63 -8.42
N ILE A 157 8.17 -8.13 -9.66
CA ILE A 157 8.27 -8.95 -10.88
C ILE A 157 9.57 -9.76 -10.94
N LYS A 158 10.63 -9.28 -10.29
CA LYS A 158 11.95 -9.94 -10.30
C LYS A 158 12.18 -10.88 -9.12
N ASP A 159 11.23 -10.97 -8.19
CA ASP A 159 11.40 -11.64 -6.89
C ASP A 159 12.68 -11.15 -6.17
N ASP A 160 12.92 -9.83 -6.24
CA ASP A 160 14.13 -9.20 -5.68
C ASP A 160 13.89 -8.71 -4.25
N LEU A 161 14.45 -9.45 -3.29
CA LEU A 161 14.37 -9.16 -1.85
C LEU A 161 15.47 -8.23 -1.33
N SER A 162 16.31 -7.64 -2.20
CA SER A 162 17.44 -6.80 -1.78
C SER A 162 17.03 -5.58 -0.97
N ALA A 163 15.81 -5.05 -1.18
CA ALA A 163 15.28 -3.93 -0.41
C ALA A 163 15.15 -4.23 1.09
N PHE A 164 14.85 -5.48 1.47
CA PHE A 164 14.77 -5.91 2.88
C PHE A 164 16.14 -6.01 3.55
N LEU A 165 17.20 -6.18 2.76
CA LEU A 165 18.58 -6.24 3.27
C LEU A 165 19.12 -4.84 3.59
N ASN A 166 18.58 -3.81 2.95
CA ASN A 166 18.94 -2.43 3.17
C ASN A 166 18.25 -1.88 4.42
N LYS A 167 18.76 -2.24 5.60
CA LYS A 167 18.34 -1.62 6.86
C LYS A 167 18.84 -0.19 6.91
N TRP A 168 18.01 0.76 6.53
CA TRP A 168 18.26 2.17 6.80
C TRP A 168 18.09 2.39 8.31
N LYS A 169 19.19 2.19 9.06
CA LYS A 169 19.31 2.79 10.38
C LYS A 169 19.22 4.30 10.15
N LEU A 170 18.11 4.91 10.59
CA LEU A 170 18.14 6.32 10.97
C LEU A 170 19.42 6.49 11.79
N GLY A 171 20.26 7.43 11.37
CA GLY A 171 21.68 7.49 11.72
C GLY A 171 21.95 7.15 13.16
N GLU A 172 23.09 6.50 13.41
CA GLU A 172 23.70 6.52 14.73
C GLU A 172 23.67 7.98 15.20
N MET A 173 22.82 8.25 16.18
CA MET A 173 22.82 9.54 16.86
C MET A 173 24.14 9.59 17.62
N GLU A 174 25.14 10.21 17.02
CA GLU A 174 26.31 10.72 17.75
C GLU A 174 25.90 11.84 18.71
#